data_AF-A0AAV0HFN5-F1
#
_entry.id   AF-A0AAV0HFN5-F1
#
_cell.length_a   1.000
_cell.length_b   1.000
_cell.length_c   1.000
_cell.angle_alpha   90.00
_cell.angle_beta   90.00
_cell.angle_gamma   90.00
#
_symmetry.space_group_name_H-M   'P 1'
#
loop_
_entity.id
_entity.type
_entity.pdbx_description
1 polymer ?
#
loop_
_entity_poly.entity_id
_entity_poly.type
_entity_poly.pdbx_seq_one_letter_code
_entity_poly.pdbx_strand_id
1 'polypeptide(L)'
;MVVGARLGIVEYDVGGEIKIWVMKDYGAEESWANEIYINGVDINHNIGSARRLRTYFHETSDFRVLWVMRNGEVLLEYKRRGLICYDPGNRTWRDVLPQGGGLFVNGFNAFVHDGSFSEIDC
;
A
#
# COMPACT_ATOMS: atom_id res chain seq x y z
N MET A 1 6.35 -10.34 1.59
CA MET A 1 6.18 -9.45 2.76
C MET A 1 5.55 -10.23 3.89
N VAL A 2 5.56 -9.71 5.12
CA VAL A 2 4.84 -10.30 6.25
C VAL A 2 3.56 -9.49 6.50
N VAL A 3 2.42 -10.15 6.62
CA VAL A 3 1.10 -9.56 6.90
C VAL A 3 0.58 -10.17 8.19
N GLY A 4 0.55 -9.41 9.28
CA GLY A 4 0.01 -9.89 10.57
C GLY A 4 0.60 -11.23 11.04
N ALA A 5 1.92 -11.43 10.87
CA ALA A 5 2.67 -12.68 11.13
C ALA A 5 2.49 -13.83 10.10
N ARG A 6 1.85 -13.58 8.95
CA ARG A 6 1.73 -14.54 7.84
C ARG A 6 2.60 -14.13 6.65
N LEU A 7 3.00 -15.11 5.85
CA LEU A 7 3.71 -14.86 4.60
C LEU A 7 2.73 -14.32 3.55
N GLY A 8 3.09 -13.22 2.90
CA GLY A 8 2.31 -12.62 1.83
C GLY A 8 3.13 -12.31 0.58
N ILE A 9 2.45 -12.37 -0.57
CA ILE A 9 2.97 -12.01 -1.89
C ILE A 9 2.12 -10.86 -2.44
N VAL A 10 2.77 -9.96 -3.16
CA VAL A 10 2.09 -8.90 -3.91
C VAL A 10 2.23 -9.20 -5.37
N GLU A 11 1.10 -9.28 -6.05
CA GLU A 11 0.99 -9.43 -7.49
C GLU A 11 0.52 -8.10 -8.08
N TYR A 12 1.22 -7.64 -9.12
CA TYR A 12 0.90 -6.43 -9.86
C TYR A 12 0.45 -6.84 -11.27
N ASP A 13 -0.73 -6.37 -11.68
CA ASP A 13 -1.27 -6.64 -13.02
C ASP A 13 -1.10 -5.43 -13.95
N VAL A 14 -1.05 -5.70 -15.26
CA VAL A 14 -0.94 -4.73 -16.36
C VAL A 14 -2.10 -3.72 -16.32
N GLY A 15 -3.29 -4.15 -15.88
CA GLY A 15 -4.47 -3.30 -15.74
C GLY A 15 -4.45 -2.33 -14.57
N GLY A 16 -3.39 -2.35 -13.76
CA GLY A 16 -3.29 -1.47 -12.61
C GLY A 16 -3.72 -2.09 -11.28
N GLU A 17 -3.97 -3.38 -11.26
CA GLU A 17 -4.48 -4.06 -10.09
C GLU A 17 -3.33 -4.45 -9.16
N ILE A 18 -3.55 -4.30 -7.86
CA ILE A 18 -2.64 -4.82 -6.83
C ILE A 18 -3.40 -5.89 -6.05
N LYS A 19 -2.88 -7.11 -6.08
CA LYS A 19 -3.42 -8.27 -5.37
C LYS A 19 -2.46 -8.65 -4.27
N ILE A 20 -2.96 -8.71 -3.04
CA ILE A 20 -2.20 -9.18 -1.89
C ILE A 20 -2.70 -10.56 -1.52
N TRP A 21 -1.83 -11.53 -1.74
CA TRP A 21 -2.05 -12.93 -1.39
C TRP A 21 -1.40 -13.23 -0.06
N VAL A 22 -2.10 -13.92 0.82
CA VAL A 22 -1.59 -14.33 2.13
C VAL A 22 -1.75 -15.83 2.26
N MET A 23 -0.68 -16.49 2.70
CA MET A 23 -0.69 -17.90 3.06
C MET A 23 -1.30 -18.04 4.46
N LYS A 24 -2.47 -18.68 4.55
CA LYS A 24 -3.17 -18.86 5.83
C LYS A 24 -2.48 -19.89 6.70
N ASP A 25 -2.05 -20.99 6.10
CA ASP A 25 -1.39 -22.11 6.76
C ASP A 25 0.00 -22.31 6.15
N TYR A 26 1.05 -22.19 6.96
CA TYR A 26 2.41 -22.17 6.46
C TYR A 26 2.79 -23.51 5.81
N GLY A 27 3.20 -23.47 4.54
CA GLY A 27 3.61 -24.65 3.77
C GLY A 27 2.47 -25.38 3.04
N ALA A 28 1.22 -24.93 3.17
CA ALA A 28 0.08 -25.44 2.42
C ALA A 28 -0.19 -24.54 1.21
N GLU A 29 0.02 -25.06 0.00
CA GLU A 29 -0.16 -24.31 -1.26
C GLU A 29 -1.63 -23.93 -1.47
N GLU A 30 -2.55 -24.79 -1.08
CA GLU A 30 -3.99 -24.56 -1.13
C GLU A 30 -4.48 -23.45 -0.19
N SER A 31 -3.64 -23.02 0.76
CA SER A 31 -4.00 -22.01 1.76
C SER A 31 -3.77 -20.57 1.30
N TRP A 32 -3.24 -20.36 0.10
CA TRP A 32 -3.10 -19.03 -0.48
C TRP A 32 -4.48 -18.42 -0.76
N ALA A 33 -4.76 -17.29 -0.12
CA ALA A 33 -6.00 -16.55 -0.33
C ALA A 33 -5.68 -15.10 -0.71
N ASN A 34 -6.44 -14.57 -1.68
CA ASN A 34 -6.43 -13.14 -1.97
C ASN A 34 -7.19 -12.43 -0.84
N GLU A 35 -6.46 -11.76 0.05
CA GLU A 35 -7.08 -11.07 1.18
C GLU A 35 -7.44 -9.62 0.82
N ILE A 36 -6.65 -9.00 -0.05
CA ILE A 36 -6.83 -7.60 -0.42
C ILE A 36 -6.64 -7.45 -1.93
N TYR A 37 -7.59 -6.75 -2.53
CA TYR A 37 -7.58 -6.39 -3.93
C TYR A 37 -7.78 -4.88 -4.07
N ILE A 38 -6.82 -4.22 -4.72
CA ILE A 38 -6.87 -2.80 -5.03
C ILE A 38 -7.07 -2.67 -6.53
N ASN A 39 -8.18 -2.08 -6.94
CA ASN A 39 -8.48 -1.86 -8.35
C ASN A 39 -7.71 -0.63 -8.88
N GLY A 40 -7.12 -0.75 -10.07
CA GLY A 40 -6.44 0.36 -10.75
C GLY A 40 -7.31 1.59 -11.00
N VAL A 41 -8.63 1.41 -11.11
CA VAL A 41 -9.60 2.51 -11.23
C VAL A 41 -9.72 3.32 -9.93
N ASP A 42 -9.63 2.68 -8.77
CA ASP A 42 -9.74 3.34 -7.47
C ASP A 42 -8.51 4.22 -7.18
N ILE A 43 -7.33 3.79 -7.65
CA ILE A 43 -6.07 4.54 -7.57
C ILE A 43 -6.21 5.91 -8.28
N ASN A 44 -6.90 5.92 -9.43
CA ASN A 44 -7.02 7.10 -10.29
C ASN A 44 -8.05 8.12 -9.80
N HIS A 45 -9.03 7.72 -8.98
CA HIS A 45 -10.20 8.55 -8.66
C HIS A 45 -10.08 9.32 -7.33
N ASN A 46 -9.31 8.83 -6.35
CA ASN A 46 -9.41 9.32 -4.96
C ASN A 46 -8.15 9.97 -4.37
N ILE A 47 -7.05 10.10 -5.12
CA ILE A 47 -5.89 10.87 -4.66
C ILE A 47 -6.17 12.38 -4.87
N GLY A 48 -7.17 12.89 -4.15
CA GLY A 48 -7.70 14.26 -4.27
C GLY A 48 -6.69 15.36 -3.88
N SER A 49 -5.67 15.02 -3.10
CA SER A 49 -4.58 15.92 -2.70
C SER A 49 -3.38 15.90 -3.67
N ALA A 50 -3.31 14.92 -4.58
CA ALA A 50 -2.36 14.90 -5.69
C ALA A 50 -2.81 15.75 -6.89
N ARG A 51 -3.45 16.89 -6.65
CA ARG A 51 -3.79 17.86 -7.71
C ARG A 51 -2.54 18.39 -8.46
N ARG A 52 -1.33 18.13 -7.94
CA ARG A 52 -0.04 18.39 -8.59
C ARG A 52 0.59 17.20 -9.33
N LEU A 53 0.02 15.98 -9.26
CA LEU A 53 0.58 14.77 -9.89
C LEU A 53 -0.35 14.13 -10.93
N ARG A 54 -1.47 14.79 -11.26
CA ARG A 54 -2.55 14.32 -12.16
C ARG A 54 -2.10 13.87 -13.56
N THR A 55 -0.88 14.15 -13.98
CA THR A 55 -0.34 13.77 -15.30
C THR A 55 0.44 12.45 -15.33
N TYR A 56 0.57 11.72 -14.22
CA TYR A 56 1.57 10.64 -14.11
C TYR A 56 1.07 9.29 -13.57
N PHE A 57 -0.24 9.05 -13.50
CA PHE A 57 -0.83 7.79 -13.00
C PHE A 57 -1.15 6.79 -14.12
N HIS A 58 -0.21 6.59 -15.05
CA HIS A 58 -0.42 5.62 -16.14
C HIS A 58 0.11 4.22 -15.83
N GLU A 59 0.83 4.02 -14.72
CA GLU A 59 1.42 2.71 -14.41
C GLU A 59 1.37 2.44 -12.89
N THR A 60 0.93 1.23 -12.54
CA THR A 60 0.86 0.76 -11.14
C THR A 60 2.12 0.07 -10.68
N SER A 61 3.08 -0.09 -11.60
CA SER A 61 4.49 -0.36 -11.35
C SER A 61 5.16 0.65 -10.40
N ASP A 62 4.50 1.78 -10.17
CA ASP A 62 4.99 2.86 -9.32
C ASP A 62 4.59 2.74 -7.83
N PHE A 63 3.74 1.76 -7.49
CA PHE A 63 3.34 1.49 -6.12
C PHE A 63 4.12 0.32 -5.54
N ARG A 64 4.51 0.46 -4.27
CA ARG A 64 5.08 -0.62 -3.47
C ARG A 64 4.29 -0.73 -2.18
N VAL A 65 3.71 -1.90 -1.94
CA VAL A 65 3.10 -2.20 -0.63
C VAL A 65 4.20 -2.25 0.42
N LEU A 66 4.08 -1.39 1.44
CA LEU A 66 5.00 -1.36 2.57
C LEU A 66 4.47 -2.18 3.74
N TRP A 67 3.18 -2.03 4.07
CA TRP A 67 2.59 -2.68 5.23
C TRP A 67 1.07 -2.84 5.08
N VAL A 68 0.53 -3.99 5.48
CA VAL A 68 -0.88 -4.19 5.80
C VAL A 68 -1.09 -4.06 7.32
N MET A 69 -1.84 -3.03 7.73
CA MET A 69 -2.18 -2.72 9.12
C MET A 69 -3.16 -3.74 9.70
N ARG A 70 -3.28 -3.78 11.04
CA ARG A 70 -4.18 -4.74 11.73
C ARG A 70 -5.65 -4.57 11.38
N ASN A 71 -6.07 -3.35 11.06
CA ASN A 71 -7.43 -3.02 10.62
C ASN A 71 -7.68 -3.35 9.13
N GLY A 72 -6.67 -3.87 8.42
CA GLY A 72 -6.76 -4.19 6.99
C GLY A 72 -6.43 -3.03 6.06
N GLU A 73 -6.17 -1.82 6.58
CA GLU A 73 -5.65 -0.72 5.76
C GLU A 73 -4.26 -1.05 5.22
N VAL A 74 -3.94 -0.53 4.04
CA VAL A 74 -2.67 -0.81 3.35
C VAL A 74 -1.88 0.48 3.20
N LEU A 75 -0.66 0.48 3.73
CA LEU A 75 0.32 1.53 3.49
C LEU A 75 1.11 1.23 2.22
N LEU A 76 1.09 2.16 1.29
CA LEU A 76 1.81 2.09 0.02
C LEU A 76 2.79 3.25 -0.14
N GLU A 77 3.96 2.95 -0.69
CA GLU A 77 4.90 3.92 -1.25
C GLU A 77 4.56 4.15 -2.72
N TYR A 78 4.54 5.41 -3.15
CA TYR A 78 4.34 5.80 -4.55
C TYR A 78 5.56 6.58 -5.06
N LYS A 79 6.17 6.13 -6.16
CA LYS A 79 7.32 6.77 -6.83
C LYS A 79 8.47 7.19 -5.91
N ARG A 80 8.63 6.53 -4.77
CA ARG A 80 9.58 6.95 -3.71
C ARG A 80 9.37 8.40 -3.24
N ARG A 81 8.17 8.96 -3.39
CA ARG A 81 7.87 10.39 -3.18
C ARG A 81 6.66 10.63 -2.30
N GLY A 82 5.72 9.69 -2.26
CA GLY A 82 4.55 9.74 -1.39
C GLY A 82 4.36 8.47 -0.59
N LEU A 83 3.76 8.63 0.58
CA LEU A 83 3.15 7.55 1.35
C LEU A 83 1.64 7.75 1.31
N ILE A 84 0.90 6.68 1.05
CA ILE A 84 -0.55 6.71 0.97
C ILE A 84 -1.11 5.52 1.73
N CYS A 85 -2.15 5.75 2.51
CA CYS A 85 -2.94 4.71 3.14
C CYS A 85 -4.19 4.43 2.29
N TYR A 86 -4.47 3.15 2.04
CA TYR A 86 -5.66 2.68 1.35
C TYR A 86 -6.55 1.89 2.29
N ASP A 87 -7.82 2.28 2.38
CA ASP A 87 -8.86 1.52 3.07
C ASP A 87 -9.61 0.66 2.05
N PRO A 88 -9.43 -0.67 2.03
CA PRO A 88 -10.11 -1.55 1.09
C PRO A 88 -11.62 -1.69 1.35
N GLY A 89 -12.09 -1.44 2.58
CA GLY A 89 -13.50 -1.51 2.94
C GLY A 89 -14.28 -0.35 2.35
N ASN A 90 -13.74 0.87 2.48
CA ASN A 90 -14.37 2.09 1.94
C ASN A 90 -13.86 2.50 0.56
N ARG A 91 -12.81 1.84 0.05
CA ARG A 91 -12.10 2.18 -1.20
C ARG A 91 -11.63 3.64 -1.23
N THR A 92 -11.12 4.10 -0.10
CA THR A 92 -10.63 5.48 0.05
C THR A 92 -9.13 5.51 0.22
N TRP A 93 -8.55 6.65 -0.19
CA TRP A 93 -7.12 6.88 -0.16
C TRP A 93 -6.85 8.12 0.69
N ARG A 94 -5.78 8.07 1.47
CA ARG A 94 -5.36 9.19 2.32
C ARG A 94 -3.86 9.36 2.26
N ASP A 95 -3.40 10.58 2.00
CA ASP A 95 -1.98 10.88 2.06
C ASP A 95 -1.48 10.74 3.49
N VAL A 96 -0.33 10.08 3.63
CA VAL A 96 0.41 10.01 4.89
C VAL A 96 1.56 11.00 4.78
N LEU A 97 1.42 12.13 5.48
CA LEU A 97 2.43 13.17 5.49
C LEU A 97 3.36 12.97 6.68
N PRO A 98 4.69 13.18 6.51
CA PRO A 98 5.61 13.28 7.62
C PRO A 98 5.19 14.39 8.59
N GLN A 99 5.62 14.27 9.85
CA GLN A 99 5.50 15.35 10.81
C GLN A 99 6.09 16.64 10.21
N GLY A 100 5.26 17.68 10.08
CA GLY A 100 5.60 18.93 9.36
C GLY A 100 4.88 19.14 8.03
N GLY A 101 4.08 18.17 7.55
CA GLY A 101 3.11 18.37 6.46
C GLY A 101 3.71 18.53 5.06
N GLY A 102 5.02 18.27 4.89
CA GLY A 102 5.72 18.41 3.62
C GLY A 102 5.72 17.12 2.80
N LEU A 103 5.70 17.25 1.47
CA LEU A 103 5.99 16.14 0.55
C LEU A 103 7.51 15.86 0.54
N PHE A 104 7.90 14.60 0.28
CA PHE A 104 9.30 14.25 0.04
C PHE A 104 9.76 14.75 -1.34
N VAL A 105 10.10 16.03 -1.41
CA VAL A 105 10.48 16.71 -2.67
C VAL A 105 11.70 16.11 -3.36
N ASN A 106 12.61 15.49 -2.61
CA ASN A 106 13.79 14.80 -3.13
C ASN A 106 13.65 13.27 -3.14
N GLY A 107 12.45 12.77 -2.86
CA GLY A 107 12.18 11.36 -2.62
C GLY A 107 12.71 10.84 -1.28
N PHE A 108 12.40 9.59 -0.98
CA PHE A 108 12.81 8.86 0.21
C PHE A 108 12.99 7.38 -0.11
N ASN A 109 13.58 6.63 0.82
CA ASN A 109 13.54 5.17 0.80
C ASN A 109 12.80 4.69 2.04
N ALA A 110 11.68 3.99 1.85
CA ALA A 110 11.02 3.30 2.96
C ALA A 110 11.67 1.95 3.26
N PHE A 111 11.97 1.74 4.54
CA PHE A 111 12.40 0.48 5.10
C PHE A 111 11.32 -0.01 6.08
N VAL A 112 10.87 -1.25 5.88
CA VAL A 112 9.92 -1.90 6.78
C VAL A 112 10.77 -2.60 7.84
N HIS A 113 10.72 -2.10 9.08
CA HIS A 113 11.37 -2.73 10.21
C HIS A 113 10.42 -3.77 10.81
N ASP A 114 10.74 -5.05 10.67
CA ASP A 114 10.02 -6.13 11.33
C ASP A 114 10.56 -6.23 12.78
N GLY A 115 10.05 -5.37 13.67
CA GLY A 115 10.31 -5.45 15.12
C GLY A 115 10.65 -4.13 15.82
N SER A 116 9.63 -3.38 16.26
CA SER A 116 9.29 -3.16 17.68
C SER A 116 8.18 -2.12 17.77
N PHE A 117 7.23 -2.44 18.63
CA PHE A 117 5.95 -1.77 18.81
C PHE A 117 6.14 -0.40 19.49
N SER A 118 5.87 0.67 18.76
CA SER A 118 5.30 1.89 19.34
C SER A 118 4.29 2.42 18.35
N GLU A 119 3.04 2.11 18.67
CA GLU A 119 1.80 2.58 18.07
C GLU A 119 1.92 4.08 17.72
N ILE A 120 1.86 4.39 16.43
CA ILE A 120 1.49 5.75 15.99
C ILE A 120 -0.01 5.66 15.82
N ASP A 121 -0.74 6.11 16.83
CA ASP A 121 -2.19 6.34 16.72
C ASP A 121 -2.42 7.35 15.59
N CYS A 122 -3.15 6.89 14.57
CA CYS A 122 -3.61 7.70 13.44
C CYS A 122 -4.88 8.48 13.82
#